data_AF-A0A9W7HZV5-F1
#
_entry.id   AF-A0A9W7HZV5-F1
#
_cell.length_a   1.000
_cell.length_b   1.000
_cell.length_c   1.000
_cell.angle_alpha   90.00
_cell.angle_beta   90.00
_cell.angle_gamma   90.00
#
_symmetry.space_group_name_H-M   'P 1'
#
loop_
_entity.id
_entity.type
_entity.pdbx_description
1 polymer ?
#
loop_
_entity_poly.entity_id
_entity_poly.type
_entity_poly.pdbx_seq_one_letter_code
_entity_poly.pdbx_strand_id
1 'polypeptide(L)'
;MEEANVLETKDGTIAVASALPDHQEDIQCKDHKFIAQAIEEAYKGVECKHGKPFGAVIVRNDEVVVSCHNMVSINTDPTAHAEITAIREACKKLNKVDLSDCEIYASCEPCPMCFGAIHLSRIKKVVYGARAEAAVAVGFNPFIAGTGLHRKDGMEIKKVEGSGGVIAEQVFQKTKHMFTL
;
A
#
# COMPACT_ATOMS: atom_id res chain seq x y z
N MET A 1 8.81 -1.15 44.68
CA MET A 1 8.22 -2.49 44.54
C MET A 1 6.76 -2.32 44.87
N GLU A 2 5.94 -2.14 43.85
CA GLU A 2 4.50 -1.91 43.99
C GLU A 2 3.83 -2.88 43.03
N GLU A 3 2.92 -3.69 43.58
CA GLU A 3 2.44 -4.95 43.01
C GLU A 3 1.45 -4.70 41.86
N ALA A 4 1.61 -5.46 40.78
CA ALA A 4 0.65 -5.49 39.67
C ALA A 4 -0.60 -6.27 40.09
N ASN A 5 -1.77 -5.62 40.08
CA ASN A 5 -3.05 -6.31 40.27
C ASN A 5 -3.43 -7.08 39.00
N VAL A 6 -3.44 -8.40 39.10
CA VAL A 6 -3.91 -9.32 38.05
C VAL A 6 -5.40 -9.58 38.28
N LEU A 7 -6.24 -9.17 37.34
CA LEU A 7 -7.65 -9.56 37.29
C LEU A 7 -7.80 -10.75 36.33
N GLU A 8 -7.98 -11.95 36.88
CA GLU A 8 -8.30 -13.15 36.12
C GLU A 8 -9.76 -13.13 35.66
N THR A 9 -9.98 -13.26 34.34
CA THR A 9 -11.30 -13.58 33.78
C THR A 9 -11.43 -15.10 33.61
N LYS A 10 -12.66 -15.62 33.78
CA LYS A 10 -13.00 -17.05 33.93
C LYS A 10 -12.63 -18.00 32.79
N ASP A 11 -12.00 -17.53 31.71
CA ASP A 11 -11.62 -18.36 30.55
C ASP A 11 -10.10 -18.40 30.28
N GLY A 12 -9.27 -18.18 31.31
CA GLY A 12 -7.83 -18.52 31.27
C GLY A 12 -6.97 -17.75 30.27
N THR A 13 -7.47 -16.65 29.69
CA THR A 13 -6.68 -15.81 28.78
C THR A 13 -6.07 -14.64 29.56
N ILE A 14 -4.74 -14.54 29.55
CA ILE A 14 -3.99 -13.44 30.17
C ILE A 14 -4.01 -12.24 29.22
N ALA A 15 -4.76 -11.19 29.56
CA ALA A 15 -4.66 -9.90 28.89
C ALA A 15 -3.56 -9.07 29.55
N VAL A 16 -2.46 -8.83 28.85
CA VAL A 16 -1.44 -7.85 29.24
C VAL A 16 -1.91 -6.47 28.78
N ALA A 17 -2.38 -5.65 29.72
CA ALA A 17 -2.59 -4.23 29.50
C ALA A 17 -1.22 -3.53 29.47
N SER A 18 -0.72 -3.17 28.29
CA SER A 18 0.50 -2.36 28.18
C SER A 18 0.15 -0.87 28.32
N ALA A 19 0.55 -0.30 29.44
CA ALA A 19 0.47 1.12 29.76
C ALA A 19 1.48 1.95 28.96
N LEU A 20 0.98 2.83 28.08
CA LEU A 20 1.59 4.11 27.69
C LEU A 20 0.44 5.05 27.23
N PRO A 21 0.30 6.28 27.78
CA PRO A 21 -0.67 7.25 27.31
C PRO A 21 -0.07 8.09 26.15
N ASP A 22 -0.97 8.54 25.27
CA ASP A 22 -0.76 9.42 24.11
C ASP A 22 -0.12 8.77 22.87
N HIS A 23 -0.94 8.10 22.07
CA HIS A 23 -0.98 8.10 20.58
C HIS A 23 -1.84 6.93 20.06
N GLN A 24 -3.11 6.90 20.49
CA GLN A 24 -4.08 5.94 19.97
C GLN A 24 -5.15 6.70 19.19
N GLU A 25 -4.73 7.34 18.09
CA GLU A 25 -5.64 8.06 17.18
C GLU A 25 -5.67 7.34 15.81
N ASP A 26 -6.85 6.77 15.52
CA ASP A 26 -7.36 6.20 14.28
C ASP A 26 -6.63 5.03 13.61
N ILE A 27 -6.78 3.82 14.18
CA ILE A 27 -6.67 2.56 13.42
C ILE A 27 -8.06 1.91 13.33
N GLN A 28 -8.98 2.52 12.58
CA GLN A 28 -10.32 1.92 12.42
C GLN A 28 -11.09 2.35 11.16
N CYS A 29 -10.41 2.67 10.05
CA CYS A 29 -11.09 2.82 8.76
C CYS A 29 -10.56 1.81 7.73
N LYS A 30 -11.46 1.33 6.86
CA LYS A 30 -11.17 0.38 5.76
C LYS A 30 -9.91 0.73 4.99
N ASP A 31 -9.72 2.01 4.68
CA ASP A 31 -8.58 2.47 3.89
C ASP A 31 -7.24 2.26 4.62
N HIS A 32 -7.19 2.50 5.94
CA HIS A 32 -5.99 2.26 6.75
C HIS A 32 -5.59 0.78 6.74
N LYS A 33 -6.56 -0.14 6.85
CA LYS A 33 -6.32 -1.58 6.79
C LYS A 33 -5.64 -1.99 5.49
N PHE A 34 -6.16 -1.55 4.35
CA PHE A 34 -5.63 -1.96 3.04
C PHE A 34 -4.34 -1.23 2.66
N ILE A 35 -4.16 0.03 3.09
CA ILE A 35 -2.86 0.71 2.96
C ILE A 35 -1.78 0.03 3.80
N ALA A 36 -2.10 -0.41 5.02
CA ALA A 36 -1.14 -1.15 5.84
C ALA A 36 -0.67 -2.44 5.14
N GLN A 37 -1.58 -3.17 4.47
CA GLN A 37 -1.22 -4.33 3.66
C GLN A 37 -0.36 -3.97 2.44
N ALA A 38 -0.66 -2.87 1.74
CA ALA A 38 0.18 -2.40 0.64
C ALA A 38 1.58 -2.00 1.11
N ILE A 39 1.71 -1.42 2.31
CA ILE A 39 2.99 -1.10 2.94
C ILE A 39 3.77 -2.39 3.27
N GLU A 40 3.10 -3.41 3.81
CA GLU A 40 3.71 -4.71 4.08
C GLU A 40 4.28 -5.36 2.81
N GLU A 41 3.55 -5.31 1.69
CA GLU A 41 4.07 -5.73 0.39
C GLU A 41 5.30 -4.93 -0.05
N ALA A 42 5.31 -3.62 0.16
CA ALA A 42 6.46 -2.78 -0.17
C ALA A 42 7.74 -3.23 0.58
N TYR A 43 7.63 -3.62 1.85
CA TYR A 43 8.74 -4.23 2.60
C TYR A 43 9.14 -5.58 2.00
N LYS A 44 8.18 -6.48 1.79
CA LYS A 44 8.43 -7.82 1.21
C LYS A 44 9.18 -7.75 -0.11
N GLY A 45 8.79 -6.85 -1.02
CA GLY A 45 9.43 -6.72 -2.33
C GLY A 45 10.91 -6.39 -2.26
N VAL A 46 11.32 -5.59 -1.27
CA VAL A 46 12.72 -5.25 -1.04
C VAL A 46 13.46 -6.37 -0.31
N GLU A 47 12.84 -6.95 0.73
CA GLU A 47 13.40 -8.06 1.51
C GLU A 47 13.71 -9.28 0.63
N CYS A 48 12.80 -9.61 -0.29
CA CYS A 48 12.98 -10.68 -1.27
C CYS A 48 13.83 -10.27 -2.48
N LYS A 49 14.29 -9.02 -2.56
CA LYS A 49 15.03 -8.45 -3.71
C LYS A 49 14.28 -8.55 -5.05
N HIS A 50 12.95 -8.59 -5.01
CA HIS A 50 12.10 -8.64 -6.20
C HIS A 50 11.98 -7.28 -6.90
N GLY A 51 12.10 -6.20 -6.14
CA GLY A 51 11.92 -4.86 -6.66
C GLY A 51 12.15 -3.76 -5.64
N LYS A 52 11.70 -2.55 -5.99
CA LYS A 52 11.76 -1.35 -5.16
C LYS A 52 10.62 -1.31 -4.13
N PRO A 53 10.68 -0.48 -3.06
CA PRO A 53 9.68 -0.43 -1.98
C PRO A 53 8.31 0.12 -2.40
N PHE A 54 7.60 -0.63 -3.25
CA PHE A 54 6.24 -0.31 -3.67
C PHE A 54 5.37 -1.56 -3.56
N GLY A 55 4.18 -1.38 -3.00
CA GLY A 55 3.17 -2.42 -2.85
C GLY A 55 1.80 -1.92 -3.28
N ALA A 56 0.95 -2.86 -3.69
CA ALA A 56 -0.41 -2.60 -4.13
C ALA A 56 -1.34 -3.76 -3.77
N VAL A 57 -2.56 -3.42 -3.37
CA VAL A 57 -3.62 -4.37 -3.03
C VAL A 57 -4.86 -4.03 -3.85
N ILE A 58 -5.49 -5.04 -4.44
CA ILE A 58 -6.79 -4.89 -5.09
C ILE A 58 -7.85 -5.56 -4.22
N VAL A 59 -8.92 -4.80 -3.95
CA VAL A 59 -10.02 -5.17 -3.06
C VAL A 59 -11.33 -5.19 -3.85
N ARG A 60 -12.21 -6.12 -3.54
CA ARG A 60 -13.56 -6.24 -4.10
C ARG A 60 -14.50 -6.62 -2.97
N ASN A 61 -15.57 -5.86 -2.75
CA ASN A 61 -16.52 -6.08 -1.63
C ASN A 61 -15.84 -6.23 -0.26
N ASP A 62 -14.88 -5.34 0.05
CA ASP A 62 -14.11 -5.34 1.31
C ASP A 62 -13.22 -6.59 1.54
N GLU A 63 -13.03 -7.40 0.50
CA GLU A 63 -12.14 -8.56 0.51
C GLU A 63 -10.95 -8.37 -0.43
N VAL A 64 -9.78 -8.83 0.02
CA VAL A 64 -8.56 -8.76 -0.79
C VAL A 64 -8.65 -9.78 -1.94
N VAL A 65 -8.63 -9.28 -3.17
CA VAL A 65 -8.50 -10.11 -4.37
C VAL A 65 -7.05 -10.54 -4.53
N VAL A 66 -6.11 -9.57 -4.51
CA VAL A 66 -4.67 -9.80 -4.61
C VAL A 66 -3.90 -8.76 -3.80
N SER A 67 -2.73 -9.16 -3.33
CA SER A 67 -1.72 -8.33 -2.65
C SER A 67 -0.40 -8.56 -3.37
N CYS A 68 0.24 -7.51 -3.87
CA CYS A 68 1.43 -7.62 -4.71
C CYS A 68 2.43 -6.51 -4.40
N HIS A 69 3.70 -6.74 -4.72
CA HIS A 69 4.76 -5.74 -4.67
C HIS A 69 5.40 -5.53 -6.04
N ASN A 70 6.32 -4.57 -6.09
CA ASN A 70 7.16 -4.33 -7.26
C ASN A 70 7.99 -5.58 -7.60
N MET A 71 7.89 -6.03 -8.86
CA MET A 71 8.56 -7.22 -9.37
C MET A 71 9.58 -6.90 -10.48
N VAL A 72 10.00 -5.63 -10.61
CA VAL A 72 10.85 -5.16 -11.71
C VAL A 72 12.15 -5.96 -11.82
N SER A 73 12.83 -6.17 -10.70
CA SER A 73 14.13 -6.85 -10.69
C SER A 73 14.00 -8.33 -11.00
N ILE A 74 13.03 -9.03 -10.36
CA ILE A 74 12.88 -10.48 -10.52
C ILE A 74 12.30 -10.87 -11.89
N ASN A 75 11.45 -10.03 -12.48
CA ASN A 75 10.88 -10.28 -13.81
C ASN A 75 11.74 -9.70 -14.94
N THR A 76 12.77 -8.92 -14.64
CA THR A 76 13.54 -8.16 -15.65
C THR A 76 12.62 -7.35 -16.56
N ASP A 77 11.63 -6.69 -15.96
CA ASP A 77 10.55 -5.99 -16.66
C ASP A 77 10.33 -4.61 -16.02
N PRO A 78 10.69 -3.51 -16.71
CA PRO A 78 10.55 -2.16 -16.16
C PRO A 78 9.09 -1.76 -15.93
N THR A 79 8.12 -2.50 -16.49
CA THR A 79 6.69 -2.24 -16.31
C THR A 79 6.08 -3.00 -15.12
N ALA A 80 6.82 -3.94 -14.50
CA ALA A 80 6.34 -4.79 -13.41
C ALA A 80 6.26 -4.06 -12.05
N HIS A 81 5.70 -2.84 -12.06
CA HIS A 81 5.35 -2.08 -10.87
C HIS A 81 4.27 -2.82 -10.05
N ALA A 82 4.12 -2.45 -8.78
CA ALA A 82 3.21 -3.13 -7.87
C ALA A 82 1.76 -3.07 -8.38
N GLU A 83 1.32 -1.90 -8.87
CA GLU A 83 -0.03 -1.65 -9.37
C GLU A 83 -0.29 -2.41 -10.67
N ILE A 84 0.69 -2.44 -11.59
CA ILE A 84 0.60 -3.21 -12.83
C ILE A 84 0.50 -4.70 -12.53
N THR A 85 1.35 -5.18 -11.62
CA THR A 85 1.35 -6.57 -11.17
C THR A 85 0.02 -6.94 -10.53
N ALA A 86 -0.49 -6.11 -9.62
CA ALA A 86 -1.77 -6.33 -8.96
C ALA A 86 -2.93 -6.38 -9.98
N ILE A 87 -3.02 -5.43 -10.93
CA ILE A 87 -4.05 -5.45 -11.98
C ILE A 87 -3.96 -6.75 -12.77
N ARG A 88 -2.76 -7.15 -13.19
CA ARG A 88 -2.55 -8.35 -14.00
C ARG A 88 -2.97 -9.62 -13.25
N GLU A 89 -2.61 -9.75 -11.97
CA GLU A 89 -2.97 -10.90 -11.15
C GLU A 89 -4.47 -10.90 -10.77
N ALA A 90 -5.08 -9.74 -10.53
CA ALA A 90 -6.53 -9.63 -10.31
C ALA A 90 -7.31 -10.05 -11.56
N CYS A 91 -6.90 -9.59 -12.75
CA CYS A 91 -7.54 -9.97 -14.01
C CYS A 91 -7.49 -11.48 -14.24
N LYS A 92 -6.35 -12.13 -13.95
CA LYS A 92 -6.21 -13.59 -14.02
C LYS A 92 -7.11 -14.29 -13.00
N LYS A 93 -7.08 -13.86 -11.73
CA LYS A 93 -7.83 -14.49 -10.63
C LYS A 93 -9.35 -14.38 -10.83
N LEU A 94 -9.83 -13.25 -11.36
CA LEU A 94 -11.24 -13.01 -11.62
C LEU A 94 -11.68 -13.40 -13.04
N ASN A 95 -10.74 -13.86 -13.88
CA ASN A 95 -10.94 -14.19 -15.28
C ASN A 95 -11.70 -13.11 -16.09
N LYS A 96 -11.30 -11.84 -15.91
CA LYS A 96 -11.90 -10.68 -16.59
C LYS A 96 -10.91 -9.52 -16.64
N VAL A 97 -11.07 -8.64 -17.63
CA VAL A 97 -10.25 -7.41 -17.76
C VAL A 97 -10.91 -6.16 -17.16
N ASP A 98 -12.23 -6.25 -16.90
CA ASP A 98 -13.02 -5.18 -16.31
C ASP A 98 -13.03 -5.33 -14.78
N LEU A 99 -12.37 -4.40 -14.10
CA LEU A 99 -12.23 -4.32 -12.65
C LEU A 99 -13.05 -3.14 -12.07
N SER A 100 -14.13 -2.74 -12.74
CA SER A 100 -14.96 -1.61 -12.30
C SER A 100 -15.72 -1.81 -10.98
N ASP A 101 -15.75 -3.04 -10.49
CA ASP A 101 -16.25 -3.44 -9.18
C ASP A 101 -15.13 -3.62 -8.13
N CYS A 102 -13.91 -3.20 -8.45
CA CYS A 102 -12.74 -3.29 -7.57
C CYS A 102 -12.23 -1.89 -7.18
N GLU A 103 -11.46 -1.86 -6.10
CA GLU A 103 -10.72 -0.72 -5.59
C GLU A 103 -9.23 -1.08 -5.55
N ILE A 104 -8.33 -0.10 -5.74
CA ILE A 104 -6.89 -0.30 -5.61
C ILE A 104 -6.30 0.58 -4.50
N TYR A 105 -5.44 -0.05 -3.69
CA TYR A 105 -4.73 0.55 -2.58
C TYR A 105 -3.23 0.45 -2.85
N ALA A 106 -2.53 1.58 -2.98
CA ALA A 106 -1.10 1.63 -3.30
C ALA A 106 -0.30 2.21 -2.13
N SER A 107 0.87 1.64 -1.83
CA SER A 107 1.73 2.16 -0.75
C SER A 107 2.24 3.57 -1.05
N CYS A 108 2.37 3.91 -2.33
CA CYS A 108 2.75 5.23 -2.81
C CYS A 108 1.80 5.66 -3.93
N GLU A 109 1.71 6.96 -4.16
CA GLU A 109 1.03 7.54 -5.29
C GLU A 109 1.49 6.89 -6.62
N PRO A 110 0.55 6.35 -7.43
CA PRO A 110 0.92 5.65 -8.66
C PRO A 110 1.60 6.57 -9.68
N CYS A 111 2.54 6.06 -10.48
CA CYS A 111 3.14 6.87 -11.56
C CYS A 111 2.19 7.01 -12.77
N PRO A 112 2.50 7.85 -13.78
CA PRO A 112 1.63 8.03 -14.97
C PRO A 112 1.27 6.72 -15.69
N MET A 113 2.20 5.77 -15.80
CA MET A 113 1.96 4.45 -16.39
C MET A 113 0.93 3.65 -15.58
N CYS A 114 1.11 3.58 -14.26
CA CYS A 114 0.21 2.87 -13.36
C CYS A 114 -1.19 3.49 -13.37
N PHE A 115 -1.30 4.83 -13.35
CA PHE A 115 -2.59 5.52 -13.50
C PHE A 115 -3.27 5.20 -14.84
N GLY A 116 -2.53 5.15 -15.94
CA GLY A 116 -3.05 4.72 -17.23
C GLY A 116 -3.63 3.30 -17.17
N ALA A 117 -2.92 2.36 -16.55
CA ALA A 117 -3.39 0.98 -16.41
C ALA A 117 -4.63 0.86 -15.50
N ILE A 118 -4.66 1.58 -14.36
CA ILE A 118 -5.82 1.66 -13.47
C ILE A 118 -7.06 2.18 -14.22
N HIS A 119 -6.87 3.22 -15.03
CA HIS A 119 -7.96 3.78 -15.83
C HIS A 119 -8.47 2.77 -16.89
N LEU A 120 -7.56 2.09 -17.60
CA LEU A 120 -7.91 1.11 -18.63
C LEU A 120 -8.57 -0.15 -18.07
N SER A 121 -8.27 -0.53 -16.82
CA SER A 121 -8.95 -1.62 -16.10
C SER A 121 -10.30 -1.21 -15.49
N ARG A 122 -10.68 0.06 -15.61
CA ARG A 122 -11.93 0.67 -15.10
C ARG A 122 -12.09 0.69 -13.59
N ILE A 123 -11.01 0.49 -12.82
CA ILE A 123 -11.03 0.66 -11.37
C ILE A 123 -11.46 2.10 -11.05
N LYS A 124 -12.46 2.23 -10.17
CA LYS A 124 -13.10 3.53 -9.89
C LYS A 124 -12.54 4.24 -8.67
N LYS A 125 -11.79 3.54 -7.82
CA LYS A 125 -11.22 4.11 -6.59
C LYS A 125 -9.76 3.75 -6.42
N VAL A 126 -8.93 4.77 -6.23
CA VAL A 126 -7.50 4.68 -5.93
C VAL A 126 -7.28 5.33 -4.58
N VAL A 127 -6.74 4.55 -3.65
CA VAL A 127 -6.27 5.08 -2.36
C VAL A 127 -4.76 4.87 -2.28
N TYR A 128 -4.02 5.88 -1.84
CA TYR A 128 -2.57 5.74 -1.70
C TYR A 128 -2.03 6.27 -0.36
N GLY A 129 -0.91 5.70 0.08
CA GLY A 129 -0.24 6.03 1.33
C GLY A 129 0.65 7.27 1.20
N ALA A 130 1.86 7.05 0.70
CA ALA A 130 2.87 8.08 0.51
C ALA A 130 2.60 8.88 -0.77
N ARG A 131 2.96 10.17 -0.80
CA ARG A 131 3.02 10.88 -2.07
C ARG A 131 4.30 10.54 -2.84
N ALA A 132 4.29 10.73 -4.16
CA ALA A 132 5.44 10.43 -4.99
C ALA A 132 6.69 11.23 -4.59
N GLU A 133 6.52 12.43 -4.02
CA GLU A 133 7.63 13.28 -3.57
C GLU A 133 8.48 12.60 -2.47
N ALA A 134 7.91 11.71 -1.66
CA ALA A 134 8.67 10.96 -0.65
C ALA A 134 9.66 9.97 -1.28
N ALA A 135 9.27 9.33 -2.39
CA ALA A 135 10.15 8.48 -3.17
C ALA A 135 11.21 9.34 -3.90
N VAL A 136 10.81 10.45 -4.51
CA VAL A 136 11.77 11.36 -5.17
C VAL A 136 12.84 11.87 -4.19
N ALA A 137 12.47 12.18 -2.95
CA ALA A 137 13.41 12.63 -1.91
C ALA A 137 14.50 11.61 -1.56
N VAL A 138 14.31 10.31 -1.82
CA VAL A 138 15.35 9.29 -1.63
C VAL A 138 16.13 8.97 -2.91
N GLY A 139 15.80 9.63 -4.02
CA GLY A 139 16.56 9.61 -5.28
C GLY A 139 15.84 8.97 -6.47
N PHE A 140 14.56 8.59 -6.34
CA PHE A 140 13.79 8.10 -7.50
C PHE A 140 13.60 9.20 -8.55
N ASN A 141 13.48 8.77 -9.82
CA ASN A 141 13.31 9.67 -10.96
C ASN A 141 12.06 10.57 -10.76
N PRO A 142 12.17 11.90 -10.85
CA PRO A 142 11.04 12.82 -10.70
C PRO A 142 9.85 12.54 -11.61
N PHE A 143 10.04 11.86 -12.74
CA PHE A 143 8.96 11.44 -13.63
C PHE A 143 7.88 10.59 -12.93
N ILE A 144 8.19 9.93 -11.81
CA ILE A 144 7.18 9.21 -11.03
C ILE A 144 6.16 10.15 -10.39
N ALA A 145 6.54 11.42 -10.14
CA ALA A 145 5.68 12.48 -9.64
C ALA A 145 5.11 13.27 -10.83
N GLY A 146 3.78 13.27 -11.01
CA GLY A 146 3.16 13.95 -12.17
C GLY A 146 1.70 13.63 -12.43
N THR A 147 1.01 13.04 -11.46
CA THR A 147 -0.33 12.46 -11.54
C THR A 147 -1.44 13.50 -11.55
N GLY A 148 -1.14 14.73 -11.14
CA GLY A 148 -2.08 15.86 -11.13
C GLY A 148 -2.72 16.14 -12.49
N LEU A 149 -2.14 15.64 -13.58
CA LEU A 149 -2.65 15.74 -14.96
C LEU A 149 -3.63 14.62 -15.35
N HIS A 150 -3.88 13.63 -14.48
CA HIS A 150 -4.63 12.42 -14.82
C HIS A 150 -5.93 12.21 -14.02
N ARG A 151 -6.39 13.22 -13.26
CA ARG A 151 -7.76 13.22 -12.73
C ARG A 151 -8.74 13.23 -13.90
N LYS A 152 -9.39 12.10 -14.14
CA LYS A 152 -10.50 11.97 -15.08
C LYS A 152 -11.80 11.80 -14.32
N ASP A 153 -12.89 12.31 -14.91
CA ASP A 153 -14.24 12.18 -14.37
C ASP A 153 -14.58 10.72 -14.06
N GLY A 154 -15.13 10.47 -12.87
CA GLY A 154 -15.61 9.15 -12.44
C GLY A 154 -14.60 8.26 -11.71
N MET A 155 -13.36 8.72 -11.46
CA MET A 155 -12.39 8.02 -10.60
C MET A 155 -12.16 8.79 -9.29
N GLU A 156 -12.45 8.15 -8.16
CA GLU A 156 -12.11 8.65 -6.83
C GLU A 156 -10.62 8.41 -6.57
N ILE A 157 -9.86 9.47 -6.27
CA ILE A 157 -8.44 9.40 -5.95
C ILE A 157 -8.22 10.09 -4.60
N LYS A 158 -7.73 9.33 -3.62
CA LYS A 158 -7.61 9.76 -2.22
C LYS A 158 -6.23 9.37 -1.65
N LYS A 159 -5.57 10.31 -0.96
CA LYS A 159 -4.45 9.99 -0.05
C LYS A 159 -5.05 9.55 1.28
N VAL A 160 -4.50 8.51 1.91
CA VAL A 160 -4.85 8.19 3.29
C VAL A 160 -4.38 9.31 4.22
N GLU A 161 -5.21 9.67 5.21
CA GLU A 161 -4.88 10.70 6.19
C GLU A 161 -4.16 10.10 7.40
N GLY A 162 -3.62 10.95 8.27
CA GLY A 162 -3.06 10.53 9.56
C GLY A 162 -1.84 9.61 9.45
N SER A 163 -1.76 8.69 10.42
CA SER A 163 -0.60 7.80 10.64
C SER A 163 -0.30 6.91 9.43
N GLY A 164 -1.32 6.47 8.67
CA GLY A 164 -1.14 5.62 7.49
C GLY A 164 -0.25 6.27 6.42
N GLY A 165 -0.40 7.57 6.18
CA GLY A 165 0.40 8.30 5.20
C GLY A 165 1.85 8.44 5.66
N VAL A 166 2.05 8.74 6.95
CA VAL A 166 3.39 8.87 7.55
C VAL A 166 4.14 7.53 7.49
N ILE A 167 3.48 6.42 7.86
CA ILE A 167 4.10 5.09 7.83
C ILE A 167 4.48 4.70 6.40
N ALA A 168 3.64 5.02 5.42
CA ALA A 168 3.93 4.76 4.01
C ALA A 168 5.20 5.52 3.54
N GLU A 169 5.35 6.79 3.91
CA GLU A 169 6.53 7.59 3.55
C GLU A 169 7.80 7.05 4.20
N GLN A 170 7.72 6.52 5.43
CA GLN A 170 8.86 5.94 6.14
C GLN A 170 9.45 4.69 5.46
N VAL A 171 8.67 3.96 4.66
CA VAL A 171 9.17 2.76 3.96
C VAL A 171 10.39 3.09 3.12
N PHE A 172 10.37 4.22 2.40
CA PHE A 172 11.46 4.65 1.54
C PHE A 172 12.75 4.90 2.31
N GLN A 173 12.67 5.54 3.48
CA GLN A 173 13.84 5.81 4.31
C GLN A 173 14.38 4.54 4.97
N LYS A 174 13.48 3.72 5.53
CA LYS A 174 13.84 2.48 6.25
C LYS A 174 14.50 1.46 5.34
N THR A 175 14.07 1.39 4.07
CA THR A 175 14.58 0.41 3.12
C THR A 175 15.68 0.95 2.20
N LYS A 176 16.07 2.23 2.32
CA LYS A 176 17.04 2.90 1.42
C LYS A 176 18.36 2.14 1.25
N HIS A 177 18.83 1.46 2.29
CA HIS A 177 20.09 0.71 2.30
C HIS A 177 19.97 -0.69 1.66
N MET A 178 18.76 -1.12 1.32
CA MET A 178 18.47 -2.46 0.81
C MET A 178 18.32 -2.49 -0.72
N PHE A 179 18.33 -1.34 -1.39
CA PHE A 179 18.22 -1.24 -2.84
C PHE A 179 19.11 -0.11 -3.39
N THR A 180 19.51 -0.23 -4.66
CA THR A 180 20.26 0.79 -5.41
C THR A 180 19.42 1.41 -6.52
N LEU A 181 19.44 2.72 -6.69
CA LEU A 181 18.66 3.41 -7.72
C LEU A 181 19.25 3.27 -9.12
#